data_AF-A0A1H0SQM9-F1
#
_entry.id   AF-A0A1H0SQM9-F1
#
_cell.length_a   1.000
_cell.length_b   1.000
_cell.length_c   1.000
_cell.angle_alpha   90.00
_cell.angle_beta   90.00
_cell.angle_gamma   90.00
#
_symmetry.space_group_name_H-M   'P 1'
#
loop_
_entity.id
_entity.type
_entity.pdbx_description
1 polymer ?
#
loop_
_entity_poly.entity_id
_entity_poly.type
_entity_poly.pdbx_seq_one_letter_code
_entity_poly.pdbx_strand_id
1 'polypeptide(L)'
;MEEIKHLLSMALKSNKKVIKGQEFSIEAQLNGLDDYINLYAKDVVVAVYDAIDEDLNILNHDYRKVVIFLVNVWKKRVWKYT
;
A
#
# COMPACT_ATOMS: atom_id res chain seq x y z
N MET A 1 2.31 5.18 -11.82
CA MET A 1 3.18 4.04 -11.37
C MET A 1 4.34 4.52 -10.52
N GLU A 2 5.18 5.46 -10.99
CA GLU A 2 6.29 6.01 -10.18
C GLU A 2 5.80 6.75 -8.93
N GLU A 3 4.69 7.47 -9.03
CA GLU A 3 4.05 8.13 -7.88
C GLU A 3 3.74 7.15 -6.74
N ILE A 4 3.08 6.03 -7.03
CA ILE A 4 2.68 5.04 -6.03
C ILE A 4 3.91 4.43 -5.34
N LYS A 5 4.99 4.13 -6.08
CA LYS A 5 6.26 3.68 -5.49
C LYS A 5 6.82 4.70 -4.53
N HIS A 6 6.79 5.98 -4.92
CA HIS A 6 7.31 7.08 -4.12
C HIS A 6 6.49 7.24 -2.82
N LEU A 7 5.16 7.33 -2.95
CA LEU A 7 4.23 7.41 -1.81
C LEU A 7 4.40 6.22 -0.87
N LEU A 8 4.52 5.01 -1.40
CA LEU A 8 4.68 3.79 -0.60
C LEU A 8 6.02 3.79 0.15
N SER A 9 7.10 4.20 -0.54
CA SER A 9 8.41 4.34 0.09
C SER A 9 8.38 5.34 1.25
N MET A 10 7.66 6.45 1.10
CA MET A 10 7.48 7.42 2.17
C MET A 10 6.60 6.89 3.30
N ALA A 11 5.46 6.26 2.98
CA ALA A 11 4.47 5.81 3.95
C ALA A 11 5.10 4.80 4.90
N LEU A 12 5.79 3.81 4.34
CA LEU A 12 6.46 2.77 5.10
C LEU A 12 7.68 3.25 5.90
N LYS A 13 8.34 4.34 5.49
CA LYS A 13 9.42 4.95 6.30
C LYS A 13 8.89 5.79 7.45
N SER A 14 7.74 6.41 7.26
CA SER A 14 7.18 7.37 8.21
C SER A 14 6.27 6.74 9.26
N ASN A 15 5.69 5.57 8.98
CA ASN A 15 4.67 4.93 9.81
C ASN A 15 3.54 5.93 10.20
N LYS A 16 3.04 6.68 9.22
CA LYS A 16 2.07 7.77 9.40
C LYS A 16 0.74 7.51 8.67
N LYS A 17 -0.30 8.14 9.22
CA LYS A 17 -1.72 7.94 8.89
C LYS A 17 -2.11 8.14 7.43
N VAL A 18 -1.60 9.10 6.65
CA VAL A 18 -1.88 9.14 5.19
C VAL A 18 -0.82 9.99 4.49
N ILE A 19 -0.26 9.51 3.38
CA ILE A 19 0.57 10.29 2.46
C ILE A 19 -0.19 10.49 1.15
N LYS A 20 -0.44 11.74 0.80
CA LYS A 20 -1.17 12.13 -0.41
C LYS A 20 -0.21 12.45 -1.55
N GLY A 21 -0.53 11.92 -2.73
CA GLY A 21 0.04 12.31 -4.00
C GLY A 21 -0.95 13.12 -4.83
N GLN A 22 -0.73 13.11 -6.14
CA GLN A 22 -1.53 13.80 -7.14
C GLN A 22 -2.78 13.00 -7.51
N GLU A 23 -2.65 11.71 -7.79
CA GLU A 23 -3.77 10.83 -8.16
C GLU A 23 -4.12 9.82 -7.06
N PHE A 24 -3.12 9.46 -6.26
CA PHE A 24 -3.24 8.41 -5.25
C PHE A 24 -2.88 8.92 -3.86
N SER A 25 -3.36 8.24 -2.83
CA SER A 25 -2.81 8.37 -1.49
C SER A 25 -2.63 7.01 -0.83
N ILE A 26 -1.67 6.91 0.07
CA ILE A 26 -1.32 5.66 0.75
C ILE A 26 -1.30 5.92 2.25
N GLU A 27 -1.99 5.06 2.98
CA GLU A 27 -1.95 4.99 4.44
C GLU A 27 -1.19 3.75 4.84
N ALA A 28 -0.17 3.93 5.67
CA ALA A 28 0.57 2.84 6.27
C ALA A 28 0.31 2.85 7.77
N GLN A 29 -0.32 1.79 8.28
CA GLN A 29 -0.43 1.56 9.70
C GLN A 29 0.43 0.35 10.05
N LEU A 30 1.63 0.61 10.60
CA LEU A 30 2.56 -0.43 11.04
C LEU A 30 2.70 -0.34 12.57
N ASN A 31 1.74 -0.91 13.31
CA ASN A 31 1.73 -0.88 14.78
C ASN A 31 2.28 -2.17 15.42
N GLY A 32 2.68 -3.15 14.61
CA GLY A 32 3.23 -4.45 15.01
C GLY A 32 2.17 -5.48 15.45
N LEU A 33 0.90 -5.11 15.50
CA LEU A 33 -0.21 -5.96 15.93
C LEU A 33 -1.28 -6.14 14.87
N ASP A 34 -1.52 -5.10 14.07
CA ASP A 34 -2.50 -5.00 12.99
C ASP A 34 -1.88 -4.12 11.89
N ASP A 35 -0.91 -4.69 11.19
CA ASP A 35 -0.18 -3.99 10.14
C ASP A 35 -0.97 -4.06 8.84
N TYR A 36 -1.47 -2.91 8.38
CA TYR A 36 -2.20 -2.83 7.12
C TYR A 36 -1.85 -1.57 6.33
N ILE A 37 -2.04 -1.66 5.01
CA ILE A 37 -1.86 -0.53 4.10
C ILE A 37 -3.03 -0.38 3.15
N ASN A 38 -3.55 0.84 3.11
CA ASN A 38 -4.62 1.23 2.20
C ASN A 38 -4.05 2.05 1.05
N LEU A 39 -4.42 1.66 -0.17
CA LEU A 39 -4.28 2.50 -1.36
C LEU A 39 -5.61 3.18 -1.63
N TYR A 40 -5.57 4.50 -1.76
CA TYR A 40 -6.69 5.33 -2.12
C TYR A 40 -6.51 5.93 -3.52
N ALA A 41 -7.60 6.04 -4.26
CA ALA A 41 -7.70 6.86 -5.47
C ALA A 41 -8.93 7.76 -5.34
N LYS A 42 -8.76 9.07 -5.48
CA LYS A 42 -9.85 10.06 -5.30
C LYS A 42 -10.63 9.86 -3.98
N ASP A 43 -9.90 9.70 -2.87
CA ASP A 43 -10.44 9.48 -1.52
C ASP A 43 -11.25 8.18 -1.31
N VAL A 44 -11.26 7.26 -2.30
CA VAL A 44 -11.87 5.92 -2.18
C VAL A 44 -10.77 4.88 -1.98
N VAL A 45 -10.95 3.95 -1.03
CA VAL A 45 -10.06 2.79 -0.87
C VAL A 45 -10.24 1.85 -2.05
N VAL A 46 -9.16 1.63 -2.80
CA VAL A 46 -9.16 0.73 -3.97
C VAL A 46 -8.47 -0.60 -3.70
N ALA A 47 -7.58 -0.64 -2.70
CA ALA A 47 -6.96 -1.86 -2.22
C ALA A 47 -6.51 -1.75 -0.77
N VAL A 48 -6.56 -2.88 -0.08
CA VAL A 48 -6.07 -3.08 1.27
C VAL A 48 -5.10 -4.24 1.25
N TYR A 49 -3.92 -4.05 1.84
CA TYR A 49 -2.96 -5.13 2.10
C TYR A 49 -2.90 -5.37 3.60
N ASP A 50 -3.21 -6.59 4.01
CA ASP A 50 -3.01 -7.08 5.37
C ASP A 50 -1.62 -7.73 5.44
N ALA A 51 -0.74 -7.19 6.28
CA ALA A 51 0.62 -7.70 6.39
C ALA A 51 0.73 -8.93 7.29
N ILE A 52 -0.28 -9.23 8.11
CA ILE A 52 -0.32 -10.40 8.99
C ILE A 52 -0.75 -11.62 8.20
N ASP A 53 -1.86 -11.48 7.45
CA ASP A 53 -2.39 -12.55 6.62
C ASP A 53 -1.71 -12.61 5.23
N GLU A 54 -0.82 -11.65 4.94
CA GLU A 54 -0.20 -11.42 3.63
C GLU A 54 -1.22 -11.34 2.47
N ASP A 55 -2.44 -10.92 2.80
CA ASP A 55 -3.56 -10.92 1.89
C ASP A 55 -3.79 -9.54 1.26
N LEU A 56 -4.14 -9.55 -0.02
CA LEU A 56 -4.45 -8.36 -0.78
C LEU A 56 -5.92 -8.39 -1.19
N ASN A 57 -6.68 -7.50 -0.59
CA ASN A 57 -8.07 -7.28 -0.92
C ASN A 57 -8.23 -6.11 -1.90
N ILE A 58 -8.57 -6.44 -3.15
CA ILE A 58 -8.86 -5.45 -4.20
C ILE A 58 -10.33 -5.09 -4.14
N LEU A 59 -10.62 -3.85 -3.78
CA LEU A 59 -12.00 -3.36 -3.64
C LEU A 59 -12.55 -2.77 -4.94
N ASN A 60 -11.68 -2.42 -5.90
CA ASN A 60 -12.08 -1.85 -7.18
C ASN A 60 -11.31 -2.47 -8.37
N HIS A 61 -12.04 -3.05 -9.33
CA HIS A 61 -11.48 -3.79 -10.47
C HIS A 61 -10.70 -2.89 -11.45
N ASP A 62 -11.05 -1.61 -11.60
CA ASP A 62 -10.36 -0.68 -12.51
C ASP A 62 -8.90 -0.45 -12.11
N TYR A 63 -8.59 -0.63 -10.82
CA TYR A 63 -7.26 -0.45 -10.27
C TYR A 63 -6.45 -1.76 -10.18
N ARG A 64 -6.97 -2.88 -10.70
CA ARG A 64 -6.35 -4.21 -10.58
C ARG A 64 -4.87 -4.24 -10.97
N LYS A 65 -4.48 -3.61 -12.09
CA LYS A 65 -3.08 -3.58 -12.54
C LYS A 65 -2.17 -2.83 -11.56
N VAL A 66 -2.64 -1.70 -11.03
CA VAL A 66 -1.92 -0.88 -10.05
C VAL A 66 -1.71 -1.64 -8.74
N VAL A 67 -2.73 -2.39 -8.35
CA VAL A 67 -2.77 -3.12 -7.09
C VAL A 67 -1.90 -4.39 -7.14
N ILE A 68 -1.89 -5.12 -8.25
CA ILE A 68 -0.93 -6.22 -8.49
C ILE A 68 0.51 -5.72 -8.40
N PHE A 69 0.78 -4.51 -8.90
CA PHE A 69 2.10 -3.92 -8.80
C PHE A 69 2.50 -3.66 -7.33
N LEU A 70 1.58 -3.13 -6.51
CA LEU A 70 1.82 -2.95 -5.09
C LEU A 70 2.25 -4.27 -4.43
N VAL A 71 1.51 -5.37 -4.61
CA VAL A 71 1.86 -6.69 -4.04
C VAL A 71 3.28 -7.11 -4.38
N ASN A 72 3.72 -6.90 -5.63
CA ASN A 72 5.08 -7.23 -6.03
C ASN A 72 6.13 -6.38 -5.30
N VAL A 73 5.85 -5.10 -5.05
CA VAL A 73 6.73 -4.24 -4.26
C VAL A 73 6.76 -4.68 -2.79
N TRP A 74 5.61 -5.07 -2.26
CA TRP A 74 5.44 -5.57 -0.90
C TRP A 74 6.19 -6.86 -0.63
N LYS A 75 5.95 -7.89 -1.45
CA LYS A 75 6.69 -9.15 -1.37
C LYS A 75 8.19 -8.89 -1.48
N LYS A 76 8.64 -8.07 -2.44
CA LYS A 76 10.07 -7.73 -2.53
C LYS A 76 10.65 -7.07 -1.28
N ARG A 77 9.84 -6.35 -0.49
CA ARG A 77 10.28 -5.70 0.75
C ARG A 77 10.30 -6.69 1.91
N VAL A 78 9.24 -7.47 2.12
CA VAL A 78 9.18 -8.54 3.14
C VAL A 78 10.37 -9.49 2.98
N TRP A 79 10.67 -9.86 1.73
CA TRP A 79 11.78 -10.75 1.38
C TRP A 79 13.16 -10.09 1.41
N LYS A 80 13.25 -8.78 1.67
CA LYS A 80 14.53 -8.05 1.77
C LYS A 80 15.07 -7.94 3.20
N TYR A 81 14.45 -8.60 4.16
CA TYR A 81 14.92 -8.67 5.54
C TYR A 81 15.61 -10.03 5.83
N THR A 82 16.79 -10.21 5.26
CA THR A 82 17.89 -11.07 5.77
C THR A 82 19.20 -10.54 5.25
#